data_AF-A0A377E824-F1
#
_entry.id   AF-A0A377E824-F1
#
_cell.length_a   1.000
_cell.length_b   1.000
_cell.length_c   1.000
_cell.angle_alpha   90.00
_cell.angle_beta   90.00
_cell.angle_gamma   90.00
#
_symmetry.space_group_name_H-M   'P 1'
#
loop_
_entity.id
_entity.type
_entity.pdbx_description
1 polymer ?
#
loop_
_entity_poly.entity_id
_entity_poly.type
_entity_poly.pdbx_seq_one_letter_code
_entity_poly.pdbx_strand_id
1 'polypeptide(L)'
;MQREPVTLVSLMDHSPGQRQFANREKYREYYQGKYSLTDVQMQQYEEEQLAACRTLVATKSRIHRRPVPRATNALASHDDATHAHVAESHQLGSVIAEFPTTFEAAEASRKHGMNVLMGAPNIVRGGSHSGNVAASELAQLGLLDILSSDYYPASLLDAAFRVADDEEQPLYAAAGGEAGD
;
A
#
# COMPACT_ATOMS: atom_id res chain seq x y z
N MET A 1 -18.54 -16.15 -21.86
CA MET A 1 -17.15 -15.79 -21.49
C MET A 1 -16.87 -16.31 -20.10
N GLN A 2 -15.85 -17.15 -19.92
CA GLN A 2 -15.29 -17.42 -18.59
C GLN A 2 -14.51 -16.18 -18.15
N ARG A 3 -14.68 -15.76 -16.89
CA ARG A 3 -13.90 -14.67 -16.30
C ARG A 3 -12.58 -15.26 -15.79
N GLU A 4 -11.48 -14.57 -16.06
CA GLU A 4 -10.17 -14.87 -15.48
C GLU A 4 -10.27 -14.91 -13.94
N PRO A 5 -9.55 -15.82 -13.26
CA PRO A 5 -9.54 -15.87 -11.81
C PRO A 5 -8.86 -14.62 -11.24
N VAL A 6 -9.41 -14.09 -10.15
CA VAL A 6 -8.75 -13.03 -9.37
C VAL A 6 -7.49 -13.62 -8.73
N THR A 7 -6.35 -12.93 -8.82
CA THR A 7 -5.05 -13.41 -8.30
C THR A 7 -4.47 -12.54 -7.19
N LEU A 8 -5.00 -11.32 -6.99
CA LEU A 8 -4.60 -10.39 -5.93
C LEU A 8 -5.83 -9.65 -5.40
N VAL A 9 -5.90 -9.48 -4.09
CA VAL A 9 -6.88 -8.63 -3.42
C VAL A 9 -6.11 -7.67 -2.51
N SER A 10 -6.33 -6.37 -2.69
CA SER A 10 -5.80 -5.35 -1.79
C SER A 10 -6.89 -4.82 -0.86
N LEU A 11 -6.62 -4.81 0.44
CA LEU A 11 -7.51 -4.30 1.47
C LEU A 11 -7.18 -2.85 1.78
N MET A 12 -8.09 -1.97 1.38
CA MET A 12 -8.00 -0.53 1.59
C MET A 12 -8.98 -0.09 2.69
N ASP A 13 -8.49 0.75 3.60
CA ASP A 13 -9.32 1.42 4.60
C ASP A 13 -8.95 2.91 4.66
N HIS A 14 -9.81 3.71 4.06
CA HIS A 14 -9.68 5.17 3.99
C HIS A 14 -10.66 5.87 4.94
N SER A 15 -11.10 5.20 6.00
CA SER A 15 -11.98 5.85 6.97
C SER A 15 -11.25 6.94 7.77
N PRO A 16 -11.98 7.94 8.30
CA PRO A 16 -11.36 9.14 8.87
C PRO A 16 -10.48 8.86 10.09
N GLY A 17 -9.26 9.40 10.08
CA GLY A 17 -8.34 9.38 11.23
C GLY A 17 -7.39 8.17 11.27
N GLN A 18 -7.28 7.40 10.19
CA GLN A 18 -6.33 6.28 10.11
C GLN A 18 -5.72 6.13 8.72
N ARG A 19 -4.58 5.42 8.67
CA ARG A 19 -3.86 5.08 7.42
C ARG A 19 -3.64 6.33 6.56
N GLN A 20 -4.04 6.31 5.29
CA GLN A 20 -3.92 7.43 4.35
C GLN A 20 -4.50 8.74 4.87
N PHE A 21 -5.56 8.68 5.68
CA PHE A 21 -6.27 9.83 6.20
C PHE A 21 -6.16 9.96 7.71
N ALA A 22 -4.93 9.81 8.23
CA ALA A 22 -4.63 10.05 9.64
C ALA A 22 -5.03 11.47 10.10
N ASN A 23 -4.87 12.48 9.24
CA ASN A 23 -5.35 13.84 9.49
C ASN A 23 -6.80 13.99 8.99
N ARG A 24 -7.73 14.21 9.92
CA ARG A 24 -9.16 14.41 9.62
C ARG A 24 -9.47 15.72 8.90
N GLU A 25 -8.69 16.77 9.10
CA GLU A 25 -8.88 18.03 8.37
C GLU A 25 -8.58 17.83 6.88
N LYS A 26 -7.45 17.18 6.56
CA LYS A 26 -7.12 16.81 5.16
C LYS A 26 -8.17 15.88 4.54
N TYR A 27 -8.74 14.97 5.34
CA TYR A 27 -9.86 14.13 4.91
C TYR A 27 -11.06 14.98 4.48
N ARG A 28 -11.47 15.93 5.33
CA ARG A 28 -12.57 16.86 5.04
C ARG A 28 -12.28 17.71 3.82
N GLU A 29 -11.11 18.34 3.74
CA GLU A 29 -10.70 19.14 2.59
C GLU A 29 -10.81 18.35 1.28
N TYR A 30 -10.29 17.12 1.25
CA TYR A 30 -10.32 16.26 0.07
C TYR A 30 -11.76 15.90 -0.32
N TYR A 31 -12.57 15.38 0.60
CA TYR A 31 -13.90 14.86 0.28
C TYR A 31 -14.96 15.97 0.12
N GLN A 32 -14.87 17.07 0.88
CA GLN A 32 -15.71 18.25 0.64
C GLN A 32 -15.43 18.84 -0.74
N GLY A 33 -14.16 18.96 -1.14
CA GLY A 33 -13.82 19.44 -2.49
C GLY A 33 -14.30 18.46 -3.57
N LYS A 34 -14.03 17.16 -3.41
CA LYS A 34 -14.35 16.12 -4.40
C LYS A 34 -15.85 15.94 -4.63
N TYR A 35 -16.66 15.97 -3.57
CA TYR A 35 -18.10 15.74 -3.65
C TYR A 35 -18.93 17.01 -3.46
N SER A 36 -18.29 18.17 -3.31
CA SER A 36 -18.97 19.46 -3.08
C SER A 36 -19.91 19.45 -1.86
N LEU A 37 -19.47 18.85 -0.76
CA LEU A 37 -20.27 18.66 0.45
C LEU A 37 -20.26 19.91 1.34
N THR A 38 -21.43 20.26 1.87
CA THR A 38 -21.54 21.19 3.01
C THR A 38 -20.96 20.56 4.29
N ASP A 39 -20.70 21.36 5.32
CA ASP A 39 -20.15 20.85 6.58
C ASP A 39 -21.03 19.79 7.26
N VAL A 40 -22.35 19.94 7.16
CA VAL A 40 -23.33 18.98 7.69
C VAL A 40 -23.28 17.68 6.91
N GLN A 41 -23.24 17.76 5.58
CA GLN A 41 -23.12 16.57 4.72
C GLN A 41 -21.78 15.86 4.93
N MET A 42 -20.70 16.62 5.14
CA MET A 42 -19.38 16.06 5.44
C MET A 42 -19.37 15.31 6.78
N GLN A 43 -20.01 15.87 7.80
CA GLN A 43 -20.14 15.19 9.08
C GLN A 43 -20.92 13.88 8.95
N GLN A 44 -22.05 13.89 8.24
CA GLN A 44 -22.82 12.67 7.97
C GLN A 44 -21.99 11.63 7.20
N TYR A 45 -21.24 12.07 6.19
CA TYR A 45 -20.36 11.21 5.40
C TYR A 45 -19.28 10.55 6.28
N GLU A 46 -18.63 11.29 7.19
CA GLU A 46 -17.66 10.72 8.14
C GLU A 46 -18.29 9.66 9.04
N GLU A 47 -19.48 9.92 9.58
CA GLU A 47 -20.20 8.99 10.45
C GLU A 47 -20.52 7.69 9.71
N GLU A 48 -20.94 7.78 8.45
CA GLU A 48 -21.18 6.63 7.56
C GLU A 48 -19.90 5.83 7.31
N GLN A 49 -18.77 6.49 6.99
CA GLN A 49 -17.50 5.80 6.74
C GLN A 49 -16.97 5.10 8.01
N LEU A 50 -17.10 5.73 9.18
CA LEU A 50 -16.74 5.12 10.45
C LEU A 50 -17.66 3.94 10.80
N ALA A 51 -18.95 4.03 10.49
CA ALA A 51 -19.88 2.92 10.65
C ALA A 51 -19.50 1.75 9.72
N ALA A 52 -19.23 2.02 8.45
CA ALA A 52 -18.77 1.03 7.48
C ALA A 52 -17.47 0.35 7.93
N CYS A 53 -16.51 1.11 8.46
CA CYS A 53 -15.25 0.57 9.00
C CYS A 53 -15.49 -0.45 10.13
N ARG A 54 -16.41 -0.16 11.06
CA ARG A 54 -16.77 -1.09 12.16
C ARG A 54 -17.33 -2.40 11.61
N THR A 55 -18.13 -2.35 10.55
CA THR A 55 -18.65 -3.54 9.86
C THR A 55 -17.56 -4.25 9.04
N LEU A 56 -16.60 -3.50 8.49
CA LEU A 56 -15.45 -4.03 7.76
C LEU A 56 -14.57 -4.90 8.65
N VAL A 57 -14.34 -4.53 9.93
CA VAL A 57 -13.62 -5.36 10.91
C VAL A 57 -14.24 -6.75 11.07
N ALA A 58 -15.58 -6.81 11.14
CA ALA A 58 -16.32 -8.07 11.19
C ALA A 58 -16.24 -8.87 9.88
N THR A 59 -15.96 -8.21 8.75
CA THR A 59 -15.81 -8.83 7.43
C THR A 59 -14.37 -9.31 7.18
N LYS A 60 -13.36 -8.53 7.58
CA LYS A 60 -11.93 -8.88 7.57
C LYS A 60 -11.68 -10.20 8.30
N SER A 61 -12.31 -10.37 9.47
CA SER A 61 -12.24 -11.61 10.25
C SER A 61 -12.89 -12.83 9.54
N ARG A 62 -13.80 -12.62 8.58
CA ARG A 62 -14.36 -13.70 7.74
C ARG A 62 -13.45 -14.04 6.56
N ILE A 63 -12.73 -13.05 6.01
CA ILE A 63 -11.71 -13.27 4.96
C ILE A 63 -10.58 -14.14 5.52
N HIS A 64 -10.09 -13.81 6.71
CA HIS A 64 -9.05 -14.59 7.41
C HIS A 64 -9.46 -16.06 7.67
N ARG A 65 -10.74 -16.31 7.98
CA ARG A 65 -11.25 -17.65 8.32
C ARG A 65 -11.62 -18.49 7.10
N ARG A 66 -11.66 -17.90 5.91
CA ARG A 66 -11.90 -18.64 4.69
C ARG A 66 -10.55 -19.25 4.30
N PRO A 67 -10.45 -20.58 4.12
CA PRO A 67 -9.29 -21.17 3.48
C PRO A 67 -9.33 -20.71 2.03
N VAL A 68 -8.87 -19.48 1.77
CA VAL A 68 -8.36 -19.13 0.45
C VAL A 68 -7.20 -20.10 0.28
N PRO A 69 -7.21 -20.98 -0.73
CA PRO A 69 -6.02 -21.75 -1.03
C PRO A 69 -4.89 -20.73 -1.09
N ARG A 70 -3.85 -20.88 -0.26
CA ARG A 70 -2.66 -20.03 -0.29
C ARG A 70 -2.07 -19.89 -1.71
N ALA A 71 -2.52 -20.75 -2.63
CA ALA A 71 -2.14 -20.86 -4.02
C ALA A 71 -3.00 -20.06 -5.04
N THR A 72 -4.11 -19.37 -4.69
CA THR A 72 -4.92 -18.69 -5.74
C THR A 72 -4.98 -17.18 -5.67
N ASN A 73 -4.94 -16.53 -4.49
CA ASN A 73 -5.04 -15.07 -4.43
C ASN A 73 -4.14 -14.50 -3.32
N ALA A 74 -3.12 -13.72 -3.68
CA ALA A 74 -2.33 -12.96 -2.72
C ALA A 74 -3.22 -11.89 -2.04
N LEU A 75 -2.97 -11.64 -0.76
CA LEU A 75 -3.61 -10.56 -0.02
C LEU A 75 -2.59 -9.44 0.20
N ALA A 76 -3.00 -8.21 -0.11
CA ALA A 76 -2.24 -7.01 0.19
C ALA A 76 -2.99 -6.15 1.21
N SER A 77 -2.25 -5.47 2.09
CA SER A 77 -2.75 -4.31 2.82
C SER A 77 -2.40 -3.03 2.07
N HIS A 78 -3.17 -1.97 2.27
CA HIS A 78 -2.91 -0.67 1.65
C HIS A 78 -2.77 0.43 2.72
N ASP A 79 -1.81 1.34 2.50
CA ASP A 79 -1.54 2.52 3.35
C ASP A 79 -1.28 2.20 4.83
N ASP A 80 -0.65 1.06 5.15
CA ASP A 80 -0.20 0.80 6.52
C ASP A 80 0.68 1.98 7.00
N ALA A 81 0.48 2.40 8.25
CA ALA A 81 1.09 3.61 8.82
C ALA A 81 1.73 3.39 10.20
N THR A 82 1.33 2.31 10.87
CA THR A 82 1.77 1.99 12.23
C THR A 82 2.07 0.50 12.34
N HIS A 83 2.88 0.11 13.33
CA HIS A 83 3.10 -1.30 13.65
C HIS A 83 1.80 -2.06 13.92
N ALA A 84 0.80 -1.41 14.51
CA ALA A 84 -0.50 -2.02 14.78
C ALA A 84 -1.25 -2.35 13.48
N HIS A 85 -1.22 -1.46 12.50
CA HIS A 85 -1.79 -1.72 11.17
C HIS A 85 -1.09 -2.89 10.49
N VAL A 86 0.24 -2.92 10.52
CA VAL A 86 1.05 -4.02 9.94
C VAL A 86 0.75 -5.35 10.62
N ALA A 87 0.67 -5.38 11.95
CA ALA A 87 0.35 -6.57 12.71
C ALA A 87 -1.06 -7.09 12.38
N GLU A 88 -2.05 -6.21 12.26
CA GLU A 88 -3.40 -6.55 11.79
C GLU A 88 -3.34 -7.16 10.37
N SER A 89 -2.68 -6.48 9.44
CA SER A 89 -2.52 -6.91 8.04
C SER A 89 -1.87 -8.29 7.92
N HIS A 90 -0.79 -8.53 8.68
CA HIS A 90 -0.10 -9.81 8.74
C HIS A 90 -0.97 -10.91 9.33
N GLN A 91 -1.69 -10.64 10.42
CA GLN A 91 -2.63 -11.59 11.02
C GLN A 91 -3.74 -11.98 10.04
N LEU A 92 -4.20 -11.05 9.20
CA LEU A 92 -5.17 -11.34 8.13
C LEU A 92 -4.62 -12.20 6.99
N GLY A 93 -3.29 -12.40 6.94
CA GLY A 93 -2.61 -13.20 5.92
C GLY A 93 -2.08 -12.37 4.75
N SER A 94 -1.90 -11.06 4.92
CA SER A 94 -1.30 -10.21 3.90
C SER A 94 0.15 -10.64 3.65
N VAL A 95 0.51 -10.73 2.39
CA VAL A 95 1.88 -11.04 1.93
C VAL A 95 2.53 -9.85 1.22
N ILE A 96 1.74 -8.80 0.93
CA ILE A 96 2.19 -7.55 0.35
C ILE A 96 1.71 -6.40 1.24
N ALA A 97 2.61 -5.46 1.53
CA ALA A 97 2.30 -4.16 2.08
C ALA A 97 2.35 -3.14 0.93
N GLU A 98 1.17 -2.74 0.46
CA GLU A 98 1.00 -1.81 -0.65
C GLU A 98 1.01 -0.37 -0.13
N PHE A 99 1.90 0.44 -0.71
CA PHE A 99 2.06 1.87 -0.42
C PHE A 99 2.08 2.22 1.08
N PRO A 100 2.92 1.58 1.93
CA PRO A 100 3.06 2.02 3.32
C PRO A 100 3.34 3.52 3.37
N THR A 101 2.66 4.20 4.28
CA THR A 101 2.70 5.67 4.36
C THR A 101 3.85 6.18 5.22
N THR A 102 4.46 5.30 6.02
CA THR A 102 5.56 5.61 6.95
C THR A 102 6.70 4.60 6.83
N PHE A 103 7.90 5.03 7.20
CA PHE A 103 9.08 4.16 7.24
C PHE A 103 8.87 3.00 8.23
N GLU A 104 8.32 3.31 9.40
CA GLU A 104 8.07 2.33 10.46
C GLU A 104 7.13 1.22 10.00
N ALA A 105 6.12 1.55 9.18
CA ALA A 105 5.23 0.56 8.60
C ALA A 105 5.93 -0.31 7.54
N ALA A 106 6.75 0.29 6.66
CA ALA A 106 7.52 -0.46 5.67
C ALA A 106 8.50 -1.43 6.34
N GLU A 107 9.27 -0.95 7.31
CA GLU A 107 10.24 -1.75 8.07
C GLU A 107 9.57 -2.89 8.85
N ALA A 108 8.46 -2.60 9.54
CA ALA A 108 7.68 -3.61 10.23
C ALA A 108 7.13 -4.67 9.27
N SER A 109 6.69 -4.26 8.08
CA SER A 109 6.15 -5.18 7.07
C SER A 109 7.21 -6.18 6.61
N ARG A 110 8.44 -5.70 6.36
CA ARG A 110 9.60 -6.55 6.05
C ARG A 110 9.93 -7.50 7.20
N LYS A 111 9.90 -7.03 8.46
CA LYS A 111 10.10 -7.88 9.66
C LYS A 111 9.05 -8.99 9.78
N HIS A 112 7.84 -8.77 9.26
CA HIS A 112 6.77 -9.77 9.17
C HIS A 112 6.81 -10.62 7.89
N GLY A 113 7.83 -10.46 7.04
CA GLY A 113 8.01 -11.22 5.80
C GLY A 113 7.08 -10.81 4.66
N MET A 114 6.48 -9.62 4.73
CA MET A 114 5.65 -9.08 3.64
C MET A 114 6.53 -8.31 2.65
N ASN A 115 6.18 -8.39 1.35
CA ASN A 115 6.82 -7.61 0.31
C ASN A 115 6.28 -6.18 0.30
N VAL A 116 7.15 -5.18 0.25
CA VAL A 116 6.74 -3.77 0.16
C VAL A 116 6.62 -3.39 -1.31
N LEU A 117 5.43 -2.89 -1.67
CA LEU A 117 5.10 -2.41 -3.01
C LEU A 117 4.92 -0.89 -2.99
N MET A 118 5.64 -0.19 -3.88
CA MET A 118 5.50 1.26 -4.06
C MET A 118 5.21 1.63 -5.51
N GLY A 119 4.73 2.86 -5.72
CA GLY A 119 4.36 3.36 -7.03
C GLY A 119 5.57 3.92 -7.76
N ALA A 120 5.85 3.40 -8.95
CA ALA A 120 6.84 3.93 -9.87
C ALA A 120 6.68 5.45 -10.15
N PRO A 121 5.47 6.03 -10.22
CA PRO A 121 5.34 7.48 -10.41
C PRO A 121 5.94 8.30 -9.26
N ASN A 122 6.03 7.75 -8.04
CA ASN A 122 6.65 8.42 -6.90
C ASN A 122 8.16 8.61 -7.12
N ILE A 123 8.82 7.62 -7.72
CA ILE A 123 10.24 7.66 -8.07
C ILE A 123 10.50 8.63 -9.22
N VAL A 124 9.71 8.52 -10.30
CA VAL A 124 9.88 9.39 -11.48
C VAL A 124 9.72 10.87 -11.13
N ARG A 125 8.81 11.16 -10.19
CA ARG A 125 8.53 12.52 -9.72
C ARG A 125 9.51 13.03 -8.67
N GLY A 126 10.30 12.16 -8.05
CA GLY A 126 11.26 12.51 -7.00
C GLY A 126 10.64 12.84 -5.64
N GLY A 127 9.48 12.24 -5.29
CA GLY A 127 8.90 12.40 -3.95
C GLY A 127 7.40 12.08 -3.83
N SER A 128 6.93 12.01 -2.58
CA SER A 128 5.51 11.84 -2.24
C SER A 128 4.77 13.19 -2.17
N HIS A 129 3.52 13.24 -2.67
CA HIS A 129 2.71 14.47 -2.64
C HIS A 129 1.92 14.65 -1.34
N SER A 130 1.79 13.61 -0.53
CA SER A 130 0.92 13.57 0.65
C SER A 130 1.67 13.79 1.97
N GLY A 131 3.01 13.80 1.95
CA GLY A 131 3.85 13.76 3.14
C GLY A 131 4.09 12.32 3.66
N ASN A 132 3.73 11.32 2.87
CA ASN A 132 4.07 9.92 3.11
C ASN A 132 5.55 9.67 2.79
N VAL A 133 6.10 8.56 3.27
CA VAL A 133 7.46 8.11 2.91
C VAL A 133 7.63 8.01 1.38
N ALA A 134 8.78 8.43 0.86
CA ALA A 134 9.06 8.36 -0.57
C ALA A 134 9.48 6.94 -0.98
N ALA A 135 9.14 6.54 -2.21
CA ALA A 135 9.52 5.24 -2.75
C ALA A 135 11.04 5.12 -2.92
N SER A 136 11.71 6.23 -3.28
CA SER A 136 13.17 6.29 -3.38
C SER A 136 13.86 6.09 -2.03
N GLU A 137 13.35 6.70 -0.96
CA GLU A 137 13.88 6.52 0.40
C GLU A 137 13.77 5.07 0.85
N LEU A 138 12.63 4.42 0.60
CA LEU A 138 12.49 2.99 0.92
C LEU A 138 13.41 2.11 0.08
N ALA A 139 13.68 2.48 -1.18
CA ALA A 139 14.60 1.76 -2.04
C ALA A 139 16.05 1.87 -1.53
N GLN A 140 16.51 3.08 -1.20
CA GLN A 140 17.83 3.33 -0.61
C GLN A 140 18.03 2.59 0.72
N LEU A 141 16.97 2.41 1.49
CA LEU A 141 17.01 1.67 2.76
C LEU A 141 16.86 0.15 2.59
N GLY A 142 16.77 -0.35 1.35
CA GLY A 142 16.62 -1.78 1.05
C GLY A 142 15.28 -2.36 1.50
N LEU A 143 14.26 -1.51 1.66
CA LEU A 143 12.93 -1.89 2.11
C LEU A 143 11.93 -2.07 0.97
N LEU A 144 12.23 -1.62 -0.25
CA LEU A 144 11.35 -1.73 -1.42
C LEU A 144 11.58 -3.04 -2.18
N ASP A 145 10.52 -3.81 -2.44
CA ASP A 145 10.60 -5.08 -3.18
C ASP A 145 9.95 -4.99 -4.58
N ILE A 146 8.85 -4.24 -4.71
CA ILE A 146 8.00 -4.25 -5.91
C ILE A 146 7.67 -2.82 -6.34
N LEU A 147 7.78 -2.57 -7.65
CA LEU A 147 7.24 -1.36 -8.29
C LEU A 147 5.93 -1.66 -9.01
N SER A 148 4.93 -0.82 -8.77
CA SER A 148 3.68 -0.77 -9.54
C SER A 148 3.66 0.45 -10.44
N SER A 149 3.15 0.33 -11.66
CA SER A 149 2.97 1.48 -12.55
C SER A 149 1.94 2.48 -12.01
N ASP A 150 1.05 2.01 -11.12
CA ASP A 150 -0.01 2.81 -10.51
C ASP A 150 -0.80 3.59 -11.60
N TYR A 151 -1.21 4.83 -11.34
CA TYR A 151 -1.96 5.69 -12.24
C TYR A 151 -1.18 6.17 -13.49
N TYR A 152 0.13 5.88 -13.61
CA TYR A 152 0.93 6.33 -14.74
C TYR A 152 1.75 5.17 -15.36
N PRO A 153 1.16 4.42 -16.31
CA PRO A 153 1.76 3.23 -16.94
C PRO A 153 3.21 3.40 -17.44
N ALA A 154 3.53 4.56 -18.01
CA ALA A 154 4.85 4.82 -18.58
C ALA A 154 5.97 5.02 -17.52
N SER A 155 5.62 5.14 -16.23
CA SER A 155 6.60 5.35 -15.17
C SER A 155 7.45 4.12 -14.86
N LEU A 156 6.99 2.91 -15.16
CA LEU A 156 7.56 1.69 -14.59
C LEU A 156 9.01 1.46 -15.05
N LEU A 157 9.27 1.60 -16.35
CA LEU A 157 10.60 1.39 -16.93
C LEU A 157 11.59 2.45 -16.46
N ASP A 158 11.18 3.73 -16.46
CA ASP A 158 12.00 4.85 -15.98
C ASP A 158 12.31 4.70 -14.48
N ALA A 159 11.32 4.35 -13.66
CA ALA A 159 11.52 4.09 -12.24
C ALA A 159 12.52 2.95 -11.98
N ALA A 160 12.45 1.86 -12.75
CA ALA A 160 13.37 0.75 -12.60
C ALA A 160 14.83 1.14 -12.88
N PHE A 161 15.07 1.91 -13.95
CA PHE A 161 16.42 2.41 -14.26
C PHE A 161 16.92 3.41 -13.21
N ARG A 162 16.07 4.33 -12.74
CA ARG A 162 16.45 5.29 -11.69
C ARG A 162 16.78 4.62 -10.37
N VAL A 163 16.07 3.55 -10.01
CA VAL A 163 16.41 2.73 -8.85
C VAL A 163 17.76 2.04 -9.08
N ALA A 164 18.01 1.50 -10.27
CA ALA A 164 19.26 0.80 -10.56
C ALA A 164 20.50 1.72 -10.62
N ASP A 165 20.33 2.96 -11.09
CA ASP A 165 21.40 3.96 -11.23
C ASP A 165 21.70 4.72 -9.92
N ASP A 166 20.90 4.52 -8.87
CA ASP A 166 21.11 5.15 -7.57
C ASP A 166 22.27 4.45 -6.83
N GLU A 167 23.44 5.10 -6.79
CA GLU A 167 24.68 4.58 -6.19
C GLU A 167 24.57 4.31 -4.68
N GLU A 168 23.55 4.85 -4.01
CA GLU A 168 23.29 4.62 -2.58
C GLU A 168 22.43 3.37 -2.31
N GLN A 169 22.01 2.65 -3.35
CA GLN A 169 21.23 1.41 -3.20
C GLN A 169 22.08 0.28 -2.61
N PRO A 170 21.59 -0.43 -1.59
CA PRO A 170 22.13 -1.73 -1.27
C PRO A 170 21.87 -2.63 -2.48
N LEU A 171 22.94 -3.09 -3.15
CA LEU A 171 22.91 -4.05 -4.26
C LEU A 171 22.10 -5.29 -3.87
N TYR A 172 20.79 -5.26 -4.07
CA TYR A 172 20.00 -6.47 -4.17
C TYR A 172 20.28 -7.03 -5.55
N ALA A 173 21.14 -8.04 -5.57
CA ALA A 173 21.41 -8.86 -6.73
C ALA A 173 20.08 -9.23 -7.40
N ALA A 174 19.78 -8.55 -8.51
CA ALA A 174 18.86 -9.08 -9.49
C ALA A 174 19.34 -10.51 -9.75
N ALA A 175 18.47 -11.49 -9.48
CA ALA A 175 18.76 -12.89 -9.70
C ALA A 175 18.95 -13.15 -11.21
N GLY A 176 20.12 -12.79 -11.72
CA GLY A 176 20.73 -13.32 -12.92
C GLY A 176 21.62 -14.47 -12.50
N GLY A 177 21.00 -15.61 -12.19
CA GLY A 177 21.72 -16.87 -12.08
C GLY A 177 22.03 -17.41 -13.47
N GLU A 178 23.04 -16.85 -14.13
CA GLU A 178 23.82 -17.44 -15.23
C GLU A 178 25.25 -16.92 -15.06
N ALA A 179 26.35 -17.67 -15.12
CA ALA A 179 26.62 -19.05 -15.54
C ALA A 179 28.00 -19.47 -14.98
N GLY A 180 28.34 -20.77 -15.05
CA GLY A 180 29.72 -21.24 -14.92
C GLY A 180 29.83 -22.75 -14.74
N ASP A 181 30.03 -23.43 -15.88
CA ASP A 181 30.54 -24.81 -16.12
C ASP A 181 30.91 -25.69 -14.91
#